data_AF-A0A6G6WGB9-F1
#
_entry.id   AF-A0A6G6WGB9-F1
#
_cell.length_a   1.000
_cell.length_b   1.000
_cell.length_c   1.000
_cell.angle_alpha   90.00
_cell.angle_beta   90.00
_cell.angle_gamma   90.00
#
_symmetry.space_group_name_H-M   'P 1'
#
loop_
_entity.id
_entity.type
_entity.pdbx_description
1 polymer ?
#
loop_
_entity_poly.entity_id
_entity_poly.type
_entity_poly.pdbx_seq_one_letter_code
_entity_poly.pdbx_strand_id
1 'polypeptide(L)'
;MRLKRQATMFKDVAVESLTLSIELFNRPSGVAREHAIIMLLAHSFEMLLKSIIFQARGTVRDKGEALSHSLNRCIDIAVDSIKVVRPDERTLLLAIKQDRDCATHDLIAMSEDLLWVHMRGGITIFTRLLKDEFGEELTDLLPGRVIPVSAAPPTDLAALVEGELAAIAKLLEPGRRRAAEAGARLRPFLSLDGSVTGRSDQPTEAEVAAAEKQLRGGDGLADGVSWASSVEHWLRFAGRRCAGGRSAHWEGRGCHPGSTCRPR
;
A
#
# COMPACT_ATOMS: atom_id res chain seq x y z
N MET A 1 -7.60 20.11 17.75
CA MET A 1 -8.76 19.41 18.36
C MET A 1 -8.26 18.54 19.51
N ARG A 2 -8.93 18.48 20.67
CA ARG A 2 -8.49 17.62 21.77
C ARG A 2 -8.92 16.17 21.51
N LEU A 3 -7.96 15.27 21.34
CA LEU A 3 -8.24 13.86 21.10
C LEU A 3 -8.74 13.17 22.37
N LYS A 4 -9.66 12.22 22.18
CA LYS A 4 -10.06 11.28 23.23
C LYS A 4 -8.87 10.36 23.51
N ARG A 5 -8.64 10.02 24.79
CA ARG A 5 -7.47 9.22 25.21
C ARG A 5 -7.32 7.91 24.43
N GLN A 6 -8.44 7.20 24.20
CA GLN A 6 -8.40 5.96 23.45
C GLN A 6 -8.13 6.16 21.95
N ALA A 7 -8.58 7.28 21.36
CA ALA A 7 -8.19 7.64 20.00
C ALA A 7 -6.68 7.91 19.90
N THR A 8 -6.09 8.57 20.90
CA THR A 8 -4.63 8.76 20.97
C THR A 8 -3.90 7.42 21.00
N MET A 9 -4.32 6.49 21.85
CA MET A 9 -3.70 5.15 21.90
C MET A 9 -3.77 4.41 20.56
N PHE A 10 -4.91 4.48 19.85
CA PHE A 10 -5.03 3.89 18.52
C PHE A 10 -4.09 4.56 17.50
N LYS A 11 -3.97 5.89 17.53
CA LYS A 11 -3.07 6.65 16.65
C LYS A 11 -1.62 6.28 16.91
N ASP A 12 -1.20 6.21 18.17
CA ASP A 12 0.19 5.91 18.54
C ASP A 12 0.59 4.52 18.01
N VAL A 13 -0.24 3.50 18.22
CA VAL A 13 0.02 2.15 17.66
C VAL A 13 -0.01 2.15 16.14
N ALA A 14 -0.85 2.97 15.49
CA ALA A 14 -0.86 3.10 14.04
C ALA A 14 0.49 3.61 13.52
N VAL A 15 1.05 4.63 14.17
CA VAL A 15 2.35 5.22 13.82
C VAL A 15 3.48 4.23 14.08
N GLU A 16 3.47 3.54 15.22
CA GLU A 16 4.45 2.48 15.54
C GLU A 16 4.45 1.37 14.47
N SER A 17 3.26 0.91 14.08
CA SER A 17 3.09 -0.14 13.05
C SER A 17 3.59 0.31 11.68
N LEU A 18 3.28 1.55 11.29
CA LEU A 18 3.78 2.13 10.04
C LEU A 18 5.31 2.26 10.08
N THR A 19 5.87 2.69 11.21
CA THR A 19 7.32 2.83 11.39
C THR A 19 8.03 1.51 11.14
N LEU A 20 7.56 0.43 11.79
CA LEU A 20 8.13 -0.91 11.61
C LEU A 20 7.96 -1.42 10.17
N SER A 21 6.82 -1.13 9.53
CA SER A 21 6.61 -1.46 8.11
C SER A 21 7.66 -0.78 7.22
N ILE A 22 7.97 0.50 7.47
CA ILE A 22 9.00 1.24 6.73
C ILE A 22 10.42 0.74 7.03
N GLU A 23 10.72 0.39 8.28
CA GLU A 23 12.02 -0.20 8.66
C GLU A 23 12.25 -1.54 7.94
N LEU A 24 11.24 -2.41 7.94
CA LEU A 24 11.29 -3.68 7.24
C LEU A 24 11.34 -3.50 5.72
N PHE A 25 10.72 -2.45 5.19
CA PHE A 25 10.88 -2.11 3.79
C PHE A 25 12.33 -1.75 3.47
N ASN A 26 13.01 -0.98 4.32
CA ASN A 26 14.35 -0.48 4.04
C ASN A 26 15.49 -1.41 4.50
N ARG A 27 15.20 -2.50 5.20
CA ARG A 27 16.25 -3.41 5.69
C ARG A 27 16.92 -4.16 4.52
N PRO A 28 18.21 -4.51 4.63
CA PRO A 28 18.92 -5.27 3.60
C PRO A 28 18.50 -6.75 3.49
N SER A 29 17.85 -7.30 4.52
CA SER A 29 17.47 -8.71 4.56
C SER A 29 16.08 -8.96 3.98
N GLY A 30 15.97 -9.88 3.02
CA GLY A 30 14.71 -10.30 2.42
C GLY A 30 13.84 -11.25 3.26
N VAL A 31 14.33 -11.74 4.40
CA VAL A 31 13.60 -12.72 5.24
C VAL A 31 12.21 -12.21 5.64
N ALA A 32 11.17 -12.91 5.19
CA ALA A 32 9.74 -12.63 5.44
C ALA A 32 9.30 -11.20 5.12
N ARG A 33 10.01 -10.52 4.20
CA ARG A 33 9.88 -9.08 4.00
C ARG A 33 8.50 -8.68 3.49
N GLU A 34 8.04 -9.28 2.40
CA GLU A 34 6.72 -9.00 1.80
C GLU A 34 5.56 -9.22 2.80
N HIS A 35 5.59 -10.34 3.52
CA HIS A 35 4.57 -10.73 4.49
C HIS A 35 4.53 -9.72 5.64
N ALA A 36 5.67 -9.47 6.28
CA ALA A 36 5.74 -8.61 7.46
C ALA A 36 5.38 -7.14 7.12
N ILE A 37 5.84 -6.63 5.98
CA ILE A 37 5.55 -5.26 5.54
C ILE A 37 4.05 -5.07 5.34
N ILE A 38 3.40 -5.97 4.58
CA ILE A 38 1.97 -5.88 4.29
C ILE A 38 1.12 -6.05 5.55
N MET A 39 1.46 -7.01 6.42
CA MET A 39 0.76 -7.19 7.69
C MET A 39 0.83 -5.94 8.57
N LEU A 40 2.01 -5.33 8.71
CA LEU A 40 2.19 -4.12 9.51
C LEU A 40 1.57 -2.89 8.86
N LEU A 41 1.61 -2.79 7.54
CA LEU A 41 0.95 -1.71 6.79
C LEU A 41 -0.57 -1.78 6.97
N ALA A 42 -1.17 -2.96 6.80
CA ALA A 42 -2.59 -3.17 7.04
C ALA A 42 -2.97 -2.87 8.50
N HIS A 43 -2.16 -3.32 9.46
CA HIS A 43 -2.39 -3.03 10.87
C HIS A 43 -2.32 -1.52 11.18
N SER A 44 -1.38 -0.80 10.57
CA SER A 44 -1.27 0.66 10.71
C SER A 44 -2.55 1.38 10.28
N PHE A 45 -3.14 0.97 9.15
CA PHE A 45 -4.41 1.52 8.69
C PHE A 45 -5.58 1.14 9.58
N GLU A 46 -5.64 -0.10 10.05
CA GLU A 46 -6.72 -0.54 10.94
C GLU A 46 -6.73 0.31 12.22
N MET A 47 -5.56 0.56 12.78
CA MET A 47 -5.41 1.36 14.00
C MET A 47 -5.66 2.86 13.74
N LEU A 48 -5.19 3.41 12.62
CA LEU A 48 -5.45 4.81 12.27
C LEU A 48 -6.94 5.06 12.07
N LEU A 49 -7.62 4.20 11.30
CA LEU A 49 -9.06 4.34 11.05
C LEU A 49 -9.86 4.12 12.33
N LYS A 50 -9.47 3.19 13.21
CA LYS A 50 -10.07 3.07 14.56
C LYS A 50 -9.92 4.35 15.36
N SER A 51 -8.77 5.02 15.30
CA SER A 51 -8.58 6.30 15.98
C SER A 51 -9.58 7.36 15.48
N ILE A 52 -9.66 7.54 14.15
CA ILE A 52 -10.57 8.51 13.51
C ILE A 52 -12.04 8.18 13.83
N ILE A 53 -12.44 6.91 13.67
CA ILE A 53 -13.80 6.44 13.93
C ILE A 53 -14.15 6.62 15.41
N PHE A 54 -13.25 6.27 16.33
CA PHE A 54 -13.48 6.44 17.76
C PHE A 54 -13.62 7.92 18.12
N GLN A 55 -12.80 8.78 17.50
CA GLN A 55 -12.87 10.22 17.70
C GLN A 55 -14.25 10.76 17.27
N ALA A 56 -14.72 10.38 16.08
CA ALA A 56 -15.99 10.81 15.51
C ALA A 56 -17.23 10.19 16.21
N ARG A 57 -17.25 8.87 16.43
CA ARG A 57 -18.44 8.10 16.87
C ARG A 57 -18.41 7.70 18.34
N GLY A 58 -17.24 7.70 18.97
CA GLY A 58 -17.08 7.28 20.38
C GLY A 58 -17.02 5.77 20.61
N THR A 59 -17.12 4.95 19.56
CA THR A 59 -16.98 3.48 19.64
C THR A 59 -16.33 2.94 18.37
N VAL A 60 -15.63 1.82 18.51
CA VAL A 60 -15.09 0.99 17.42
C VAL A 60 -15.56 -0.45 17.55
N ARG A 61 -16.73 -0.64 18.16
CA ARG A 61 -17.40 -1.92 18.36
C ARG A 61 -18.86 -1.78 17.96
N ASP A 62 -19.34 -2.73 17.18
CA ASP A 62 -20.77 -2.87 16.93
C ASP A 62 -21.43 -3.51 18.16
N LYS A 63 -22.73 -3.22 18.35
CA LYS A 63 -23.45 -3.63 19.56
C LYS A 63 -23.52 -5.16 19.63
N GLY A 64 -22.99 -5.73 20.71
CA GLY A 64 -23.01 -7.18 20.95
C GLY A 64 -21.79 -7.93 20.40
N GLU A 65 -20.87 -7.26 19.71
CA GLU A 65 -19.63 -7.89 19.25
C GLU A 65 -18.53 -7.86 20.32
N ALA A 66 -17.81 -8.98 20.43
CA ALA A 66 -16.67 -9.10 21.33
C ALA A 66 -15.41 -8.38 20.80
N LEU A 67 -15.26 -8.34 19.47
CA LEU A 67 -14.10 -7.77 18.79
C LEU A 67 -14.35 -6.31 18.40
N SER A 68 -13.27 -5.53 18.33
CA SER A 68 -13.31 -4.23 17.66
C SER A 68 -13.43 -4.42 16.14
N HIS A 69 -13.95 -3.42 15.44
CA HIS A 69 -14.05 -3.40 13.98
C HIS A 69 -12.76 -3.89 13.30
N SER A 70 -12.90 -4.79 12.32
CA SER A 70 -11.81 -5.19 11.44
C SER A 70 -11.41 -4.06 10.49
N LEU A 71 -10.26 -4.18 9.81
CA LEU A 71 -9.86 -3.23 8.77
C LEU A 71 -10.96 -2.99 7.72
N ASN A 72 -11.61 -4.04 7.22
CA ASN A 72 -12.69 -3.89 6.23
C ASN A 72 -13.84 -3.03 6.77
N ARG A 73 -14.31 -3.34 7.98
CA ARG A 73 -15.36 -2.57 8.64
C ARG A 73 -14.95 -1.11 8.86
N CYS A 74 -13.68 -0.88 9.19
CA CYS A 74 -13.14 0.48 9.33
C CYS A 74 -13.15 1.24 7.99
N ILE A 75 -12.77 0.59 6.89
CA ILE A 75 -12.79 1.19 5.54
C ILE A 75 -14.24 1.56 5.16
N ASP A 76 -15.20 0.65 5.34
CA ASP A 76 -16.60 0.90 5.01
C ASP A 76 -17.16 2.10 5.78
N ILE A 77 -16.90 2.16 7.10
CA ILE A 77 -17.31 3.31 7.92
C ILE A 77 -16.62 4.60 7.44
N ALA A 78 -15.32 4.51 7.15
CA ALA A 78 -14.50 5.65 6.75
C ALA A 78 -14.93 6.27 5.41
N VAL A 79 -15.38 5.45 4.47
CA VAL A 79 -15.88 5.88 3.16
C VAL A 79 -17.34 6.31 3.23
N ASP A 80 -18.21 5.46 3.78
CA ASP A 80 -19.65 5.61 3.61
C ASP A 80 -20.27 6.53 4.68
N SER A 81 -19.78 6.45 5.92
CA SER A 81 -20.37 7.14 7.06
C SER A 81 -19.68 8.47 7.38
N ILE A 82 -18.37 8.46 7.60
CA ILE A 82 -17.60 9.66 8.00
C ILE A 82 -16.95 10.38 6.82
N LYS A 83 -16.84 9.72 5.65
CA LYS A 83 -16.36 10.30 4.38
C LYS A 83 -14.95 10.90 4.44
N VAL A 84 -14.07 10.32 5.26
CA VAL A 84 -12.67 10.75 5.41
C VAL A 84 -11.73 10.04 4.44
N VAL A 85 -12.13 8.84 3.97
CA VAL A 85 -11.43 8.06 2.93
C VAL A 85 -12.15 8.30 1.61
N ARG A 86 -11.36 8.61 0.58
CA ARG A 86 -11.88 8.88 -0.77
C ARG A 86 -12.18 7.57 -1.51
N PRO A 87 -13.10 7.55 -2.49
CA PRO A 87 -13.39 6.34 -3.25
C PRO A 87 -12.17 5.72 -3.94
N ASP A 88 -11.23 6.53 -4.43
CA ASP A 88 -9.98 6.06 -5.05
C ASP A 88 -9.00 5.44 -4.03
N GLU A 89 -9.01 5.93 -2.79
CA GLU A 89 -8.19 5.39 -1.70
C GLU A 89 -8.75 4.06 -1.17
N ARG A 90 -10.07 3.85 -1.27
CA ARG A 90 -10.72 2.60 -0.89
C ARG A 90 -10.09 1.40 -1.59
N THR A 91 -9.81 1.53 -2.88
CA THR A 91 -9.19 0.49 -3.72
C THR A 91 -7.87 0.00 -3.11
N LEU A 92 -6.93 0.92 -2.83
CA LEU A 92 -5.64 0.53 -2.26
C LEU A 92 -5.79 -0.07 -0.85
N LEU A 93 -6.67 0.48 -0.01
CA LEU A 93 -6.89 -0.04 1.33
C LEU A 93 -7.50 -1.45 1.33
N LEU A 94 -8.41 -1.73 0.38
CA LEU A 94 -8.98 -3.06 0.19
C LEU A 94 -7.94 -4.04 -0.36
N ALA A 95 -7.08 -3.63 -1.28
CA ALA A 95 -5.97 -4.46 -1.76
C ALA A 95 -5.02 -4.82 -0.61
N ILE A 96 -4.55 -3.85 0.17
CA ILE A 96 -3.72 -4.08 1.37
C ILE A 96 -4.40 -5.03 2.36
N LYS A 97 -5.72 -4.88 2.56
CA LYS A 97 -6.51 -5.75 3.42
C LYS A 97 -6.46 -7.19 2.93
N GLN A 98 -6.70 -7.41 1.64
CA GLN A 98 -6.74 -8.74 1.05
C GLN A 98 -5.35 -9.37 1.02
N ASP A 99 -4.31 -8.60 0.69
CA ASP A 99 -2.93 -9.06 0.71
C ASP A 99 -2.48 -9.47 2.12
N ARG A 100 -2.93 -8.75 3.15
CA ARG A 100 -2.69 -9.15 4.55
C ARG A 100 -3.38 -10.46 4.89
N ASP A 101 -4.60 -10.68 4.40
CA ASP A 101 -5.31 -11.93 4.61
C ASP A 101 -4.58 -13.09 3.91
N CYS A 102 -4.14 -12.90 2.66
CA CYS A 102 -3.26 -13.83 1.95
C CYS A 102 -1.99 -14.12 2.75
N ALA A 103 -1.28 -13.09 3.21
CA ALA A 103 -0.03 -13.24 3.97
C ALA A 103 -0.20 -14.00 5.29
N THR A 104 -1.41 -13.99 5.88
CA THR A 104 -1.69 -14.60 7.18
C THR A 104 -2.25 -16.02 7.05
N HIS A 105 -3.05 -16.26 6.01
CA HIS A 105 -3.86 -17.47 5.89
C HIS A 105 -3.47 -18.35 4.69
N ASP A 106 -2.60 -17.86 3.80
CA ASP A 106 -2.19 -18.53 2.57
C ASP A 106 -0.76 -18.11 2.19
N LEU A 107 -0.38 -18.28 0.92
CA LEU A 107 0.87 -17.82 0.33
C LEU A 107 0.65 -16.55 -0.48
N ILE A 108 1.49 -15.55 -0.22
CA ILE A 108 1.62 -14.35 -1.04
C ILE A 108 3.08 -14.21 -1.48
N ALA A 109 3.29 -13.79 -2.73
CA ALA A 109 4.59 -13.40 -3.21
C ALA A 109 4.46 -12.09 -3.98
N MET A 110 5.27 -11.09 -3.67
CA MET A 110 5.24 -9.77 -4.29
C MET A 110 6.61 -9.45 -4.89
N SER A 111 6.62 -8.82 -6.07
CA SER A 111 7.84 -8.17 -6.54
C SER A 111 8.17 -6.97 -5.64
N GLU A 112 9.46 -6.62 -5.57
CA GLU A 112 9.92 -5.40 -4.89
C GLU A 112 9.18 -4.15 -5.35
N ASP A 113 8.96 -4.12 -6.65
CA ASP A 113 8.24 -3.11 -7.39
C ASP A 113 6.78 -2.99 -6.94
N LEU A 114 6.04 -4.10 -6.85
CA LEU A 114 4.67 -4.10 -6.36
C LEU A 114 4.60 -3.81 -4.85
N LEU A 115 5.60 -4.22 -4.08
CA LEU A 115 5.67 -3.89 -2.67
C LEU A 115 5.92 -2.39 -2.46
N TRP A 116 6.77 -1.79 -3.30
CA TRP A 116 7.02 -0.34 -3.32
C TRP A 116 5.74 0.44 -3.63
N VAL A 117 4.97 -0.02 -4.63
CA VAL A 117 3.64 0.48 -4.99
C VAL A 117 2.75 0.57 -3.74
N HIS A 118 2.59 -0.53 -3.01
CA HIS A 118 1.76 -0.59 -1.81
C HIS A 118 2.26 0.37 -0.72
N MET A 119 3.56 0.38 -0.46
CA MET A 119 4.15 1.24 0.58
C MET A 119 4.06 2.72 0.24
N ARG A 120 4.36 3.11 -1.00
CA ARG A 120 4.31 4.50 -1.44
C ARG A 120 2.87 5.02 -1.40
N GLY A 121 1.93 4.23 -1.89
CA GLY A 121 0.52 4.55 -1.84
C GLY A 121 0.02 4.64 -0.38
N GLY A 122 0.38 3.65 0.43
CA GLY A 122 0.03 3.59 1.85
C GLY A 122 0.49 4.82 2.63
N ILE A 123 1.77 5.19 2.51
CA ILE A 123 2.31 6.38 3.20
C ILE A 123 1.60 7.66 2.74
N THR A 124 1.24 7.76 1.46
CA THR A 124 0.55 8.93 0.92
C THR A 124 -0.85 9.08 1.55
N ILE A 125 -1.63 7.98 1.61
CA ILE A 125 -2.95 7.99 2.28
C ILE A 125 -2.78 8.28 3.77
N PHE A 126 -1.83 7.61 4.44
CA PHE A 126 -1.61 7.74 5.87
C PHE A 126 -1.25 9.18 6.26
N THR A 127 -0.31 9.79 5.54
CA THR A 127 0.12 11.18 5.79
C THR A 127 -1.03 12.15 5.60
N ARG A 128 -1.85 11.95 4.55
CA ARG A 128 -3.04 12.78 4.32
C ARG A 128 -4.04 12.64 5.47
N LEU A 129 -4.44 11.42 5.82
CA LEU A 129 -5.39 11.17 6.91
C LEU A 129 -4.89 11.73 8.23
N LEU A 130 -3.59 11.57 8.52
CA LEU A 130 -2.97 12.12 9.71
C LEU A 130 -3.09 13.65 9.76
N LYS A 131 -2.79 14.31 8.64
CA LYS A 131 -2.88 15.76 8.51
C LYS A 131 -4.31 16.27 8.57
N ASP A 132 -5.22 15.66 7.83
CA ASP A 132 -6.60 16.12 7.69
C ASP A 132 -7.39 15.93 9.00
N GLU A 133 -7.22 14.79 9.68
CA GLU A 133 -8.02 14.43 10.86
C GLU A 133 -7.38 14.84 12.19
N PHE A 134 -6.04 14.93 12.25
CA PHE A 134 -5.32 15.23 13.48
C PHE A 134 -4.52 16.54 13.43
N GLY A 135 -4.26 17.08 12.23
CA GLY A 135 -3.43 18.27 12.05
C GLY A 135 -1.94 18.00 12.32
N GLU A 136 -1.51 16.75 12.23
CA GLU A 136 -0.12 16.32 12.50
C GLU A 136 0.58 15.94 11.20
N GLU A 137 1.86 16.30 11.07
CA GLU A 137 2.68 15.89 9.94
C GLU A 137 3.45 14.62 10.32
N LEU A 138 3.55 13.66 9.38
CA LEU A 138 4.25 12.40 9.63
C LEU A 138 5.75 12.63 9.97
N THR A 139 6.34 13.70 9.44
CA THR A 139 7.72 14.12 9.72
C THR A 139 7.96 14.56 11.16
N ASP A 140 6.91 14.92 11.89
CA ASP A 140 7.02 15.31 13.30
C ASP A 140 6.94 14.09 14.21
N LEU A 141 6.37 12.99 13.71
CA LEU A 141 6.18 11.73 14.46
C LEU A 141 7.29 10.72 14.19
N LEU A 142 7.91 10.78 13.01
CA LEU A 142 9.00 9.89 12.63
C LEU A 142 10.35 10.61 12.68
N PRO A 143 11.43 9.94 13.10
CA PRO A 143 12.76 10.55 13.03
C PRO A 143 13.12 10.83 11.57
N GLY A 144 13.74 11.97 11.28
CA GLY A 144 14.16 12.38 9.93
C GLY A 144 15.18 11.44 9.23
N ARG A 145 15.53 10.32 9.87
CA ARG A 145 16.35 9.23 9.32
C ARG A 145 15.54 8.14 8.64
N VAL A 146 14.21 8.21 8.67
CA VAL A 146 13.37 7.28 7.90
C VAL A 146 13.64 7.50 6.41
N ILE A 147 14.32 6.52 5.80
CA ILE A 147 14.76 6.55 4.41
C ILE A 147 13.52 6.55 3.51
N PRO A 148 13.50 7.31 2.39
CA PRO A 148 12.43 7.19 1.40
C PRO A 148 12.26 5.72 1.01
N VAL A 149 11.00 5.29 0.84
CA VAL A 149 10.61 3.92 0.44
C VAL A 149 11.36 3.44 -0.82
N SER A 150 12.02 4.28 -1.60
CA SER A 150 13.08 3.81 -2.49
C SER A 150 14.09 4.90 -2.78
N ALA A 151 15.35 4.49 -2.97
CA ALA A 151 16.40 5.33 -3.55
C ALA A 151 16.24 5.49 -5.07
N ALA A 152 15.57 4.54 -5.74
CA ALA A 152 15.29 4.53 -7.16
C ALA A 152 13.79 4.20 -7.37
N PRO A 153 12.89 5.20 -7.26
CA PRO A 153 11.48 4.98 -7.54
C PRO A 153 11.28 4.63 -9.02
N PRO A 154 10.38 3.68 -9.36
CA PRO A 154 10.06 3.37 -10.75
C PRO A 154 9.54 4.62 -11.47
N THR A 155 10.07 4.89 -12.67
CA THR A 155 9.64 6.04 -13.49
C THR A 155 8.38 5.76 -14.31
N ASP A 156 8.10 4.48 -14.57
CA ASP A 156 6.93 4.03 -15.31
C ASP A 156 6.32 2.80 -14.61
N LEU A 157 5.15 2.99 -13.99
CA LEU A 157 4.48 1.91 -13.26
C LEU A 157 3.70 0.97 -14.18
N ALA A 158 3.31 1.41 -15.38
CA ALA A 158 2.65 0.53 -16.35
C ALA A 158 3.66 -0.51 -16.85
N ALA A 159 4.85 -0.05 -17.25
CA ALA A 159 5.94 -0.94 -17.66
C ALA A 159 6.37 -1.91 -16.55
N LEU A 160 6.30 -1.48 -15.29
CA LEU A 160 6.58 -2.32 -14.12
C LEU A 160 5.55 -3.45 -13.96
N VAL A 161 4.26 -3.13 -14.08
CA VAL A 161 3.19 -4.14 -14.01
C VAL A 161 3.28 -5.12 -15.18
N GLU A 162 3.51 -4.61 -16.39
CA GLU A 162 3.72 -5.45 -17.58
C GLU A 162 4.93 -6.36 -17.42
N GLY A 163 6.04 -5.84 -16.88
CA GLY A 163 7.25 -6.61 -16.61
C GLY A 163 7.03 -7.74 -15.60
N GLU A 164 6.27 -7.49 -14.54
CA GLU A 164 5.93 -8.52 -13.55
C GLU A 164 4.97 -9.57 -14.12
N LEU A 165 3.94 -9.17 -14.88
CA LEU A 165 3.05 -10.11 -15.56
C LEU A 165 3.80 -10.99 -16.57
N ALA A 166 4.76 -10.41 -17.30
CA ALA A 166 5.63 -11.17 -18.19
C ALA A 166 6.56 -12.13 -17.42
N ALA A 167 7.03 -11.75 -16.23
CA ALA A 167 7.79 -12.64 -15.37
C ALA A 167 6.94 -13.81 -14.85
N ILE A 168 5.68 -13.56 -14.50
CA ILE A 168 4.71 -14.60 -14.11
C ILE A 168 4.42 -15.54 -15.28
N ALA A 169 4.22 -15.01 -16.49
CA ALA A 169 4.00 -15.83 -17.69
C ALA A 169 5.15 -16.83 -17.92
N LYS A 170 6.41 -16.41 -17.69
CA LYS A 170 7.58 -17.31 -17.78
C LYS A 170 7.54 -18.45 -16.76
N LEU A 171 6.93 -18.26 -15.59
CA LEU A 171 6.75 -19.33 -14.60
C LEU A 171 5.73 -20.39 -15.05
N LEU A 172 4.80 -19.99 -15.92
CA LEU A 172 3.71 -20.82 -16.45
C LEU A 172 4.09 -21.56 -17.73
N GLU A 173 5.30 -21.38 -18.25
CA GLU A 173 5.81 -22.09 -19.42
C GLU A 173 5.76 -23.63 -19.23
N PRO A 174 5.46 -24.39 -20.29
CA PRO A 174 5.47 -25.85 -20.25
C PRO A 174 6.79 -26.39 -19.68
N GLY A 175 6.69 -27.34 -18.74
CA GLY A 175 7.85 -28.01 -18.15
C GLY A 175 8.47 -27.32 -16.93
N ARG A 176 8.07 -26.08 -16.57
CA ARG A 176 8.58 -25.39 -15.37
C ARG A 176 8.05 -25.95 -14.06
N ARG A 177 6.82 -26.47 -14.04
CA ARG A 177 6.11 -26.96 -12.83
C ARG A 177 6.08 -25.95 -11.66
N ARG A 178 6.00 -24.64 -11.95
CA ARG A 178 6.00 -23.52 -10.97
C ARG A 178 4.65 -22.81 -10.87
N ALA A 179 3.55 -23.54 -11.08
CA ALA A 179 2.20 -22.98 -11.03
C ALA A 179 1.86 -22.37 -9.66
N ALA A 180 2.18 -23.05 -8.55
CA ALA A 180 1.94 -22.53 -7.21
C ALA A 180 2.64 -21.18 -6.94
N GLU A 181 3.86 -21.01 -7.46
CA GLU A 181 4.60 -19.75 -7.35
C GLU A 181 3.99 -18.64 -8.21
N ALA A 182 3.57 -18.99 -9.44
CA ALA A 182 2.85 -18.05 -10.30
C ALA A 182 1.53 -17.60 -9.64
N GLY A 183 0.79 -18.53 -9.06
CA GLY A 183 -0.44 -18.25 -8.33
C GLY A 183 -0.23 -17.36 -7.11
N ALA A 184 0.85 -17.56 -6.35
CA ALA A 184 1.20 -16.69 -5.22
C ALA A 184 1.55 -15.25 -5.68
N ARG A 185 2.19 -15.11 -6.85
CA ARG A 185 2.51 -13.81 -7.47
C ARG A 185 1.31 -13.13 -8.13
N LEU A 186 0.29 -13.88 -8.53
CA LEU A 186 -0.94 -13.33 -9.12
C LEU A 186 -1.94 -12.81 -8.09
N ARG A 187 -1.94 -13.35 -6.87
CA ARG A 187 -2.88 -12.94 -5.82
C ARG A 187 -2.90 -11.42 -5.55
N PRO A 188 -1.76 -10.73 -5.39
CA PRO A 188 -1.76 -9.27 -5.18
C PRO A 188 -2.41 -8.49 -6.31
N PHE A 189 -2.21 -8.95 -7.54
CA PHE A 189 -2.86 -8.38 -8.71
C PHE A 189 -4.37 -8.62 -8.62
N LEU A 190 -4.80 -9.85 -8.41
CA LEU A 190 -6.24 -10.16 -8.30
C LEU A 190 -6.89 -9.40 -7.14
N SER A 191 -6.16 -9.14 -6.07
CA SER A 191 -6.63 -8.31 -4.97
C SER A 191 -6.82 -6.85 -5.36
N LEU A 192 -5.88 -6.28 -6.12
CA LEU A 192 -6.02 -4.94 -6.70
C LEU A 192 -7.22 -4.88 -7.66
N ASP A 193 -7.37 -5.85 -8.56
CA ASP A 193 -8.49 -5.86 -9.51
C ASP A 193 -9.85 -5.99 -8.82
N GLY A 194 -9.97 -6.96 -7.91
CA GLY A 194 -11.16 -7.14 -7.09
C GLY A 194 -11.50 -5.86 -6.32
N SER A 195 -10.50 -5.17 -5.75
CA SER A 195 -10.72 -3.94 -5.00
C SER A 195 -11.26 -2.77 -5.85
N VAL A 196 -10.97 -2.72 -7.15
CA VAL A 196 -11.56 -1.73 -8.08
C VAL A 196 -13.06 -1.96 -8.23
N THR A 197 -13.49 -3.22 -8.23
CA THR A 197 -14.91 -3.59 -8.23
C THR A 197 -15.57 -3.46 -6.85
N GLY A 198 -14.83 -3.05 -5.82
CA GLY A 198 -15.29 -2.90 -4.44
C GLY A 198 -15.33 -4.21 -3.66
N ARG A 199 -14.80 -5.31 -4.20
CA ARG A 199 -14.66 -6.57 -3.47
C ARG A 199 -13.62 -6.45 -2.36
N SER A 200 -13.87 -7.18 -1.27
CA SER A 200 -13.03 -7.18 -0.08
C SER A 200 -12.59 -8.58 0.34
N ASP A 201 -13.11 -9.62 -0.32
CA ASP A 201 -12.74 -11.01 -0.14
C ASP A 201 -11.39 -11.32 -0.78
N GLN A 202 -10.71 -12.33 -0.25
CA GLN A 202 -9.44 -12.81 -0.79
C GLN A 202 -9.67 -13.46 -2.17
N PRO A 203 -8.75 -13.30 -3.14
CA PRO A 203 -8.80 -14.03 -4.40
C PRO A 203 -8.92 -15.54 -4.18
N THR A 204 -9.88 -16.16 -4.83
CA THR A 204 -10.13 -17.60 -4.73
C THR A 204 -9.21 -18.40 -5.65
N GLU A 205 -8.99 -19.69 -5.33
CA GLU A 205 -8.22 -20.60 -6.17
C GLU A 205 -8.75 -20.69 -7.62
N ALA A 206 -10.07 -20.59 -7.79
CA ALA A 206 -10.69 -20.61 -9.10
C ALA A 206 -10.32 -19.37 -9.95
N GLU A 207 -10.25 -18.20 -9.31
CA GLU A 207 -9.85 -16.95 -9.95
C GLU A 207 -8.36 -16.96 -10.30
N VAL A 208 -7.53 -17.46 -9.40
CA VAL A 208 -6.09 -17.65 -9.66
C VAL A 208 -5.89 -18.59 -10.85
N ALA A 209 -6.56 -19.75 -10.87
CA ALA A 209 -6.47 -20.71 -11.97
C ALA A 209 -6.97 -20.14 -13.31
N ALA A 210 -8.03 -19.31 -13.28
CA ALA A 210 -8.52 -18.62 -14.46
C ALA A 210 -7.50 -17.61 -15.01
N ALA A 211 -6.88 -16.82 -14.13
CA ALA A 211 -5.83 -15.86 -14.50
C ALA A 211 -4.58 -16.57 -15.05
N GLU A 212 -4.16 -17.70 -14.45
CA GLU A 212 -3.07 -18.51 -14.98
C GLU A 212 -3.37 -19.02 -16.39
N LYS A 213 -4.61 -19.47 -16.65
CA LYS A 213 -5.01 -19.96 -17.97
C LYS A 213 -4.98 -18.85 -19.01
N GLN A 214 -5.43 -17.64 -18.66
CA GLN A 214 -5.37 -16.48 -19.55
C GLN A 214 -3.92 -16.13 -19.91
N LEU A 215 -3.02 -16.07 -18.91
CA LEU A 215 -1.60 -15.81 -19.13
C LEU A 215 -0.91 -16.86 -20.02
N ARG A 216 -1.32 -18.14 -19.95
CA ARG A 216 -0.81 -19.19 -20.83
C ARG A 216 -1.33 -19.09 -22.27
N GLY A 217 -2.51 -18.50 -22.46
CA GLY A 217 -3.16 -18.39 -23.77
C GLY A 217 -2.46 -17.41 -24.72
N GLY A 218 -1.55 -16.57 -24.23
CA GLY A 218 -0.88 -15.55 -25.04
C GLY A 218 -1.80 -14.38 -25.41
N ASP A 219 -3.08 -14.44 -25.01
CA ASP A 219 -3.91 -13.26 -24.83
C ASP A 219 -3.22 -12.43 -23.74
N GLY A 220 -2.37 -11.49 -24.14
CA GLY A 220 -2.03 -10.37 -23.26
C GLY A 220 -3.35 -9.87 -22.68
N LEU A 221 -3.41 -9.67 -21.35
CA LEU A 221 -4.64 -9.52 -20.56
C LEU A 221 -5.50 -8.30 -20.95
N ALA A 222 -5.98 -8.23 -22.17
CA ALA A 222 -6.65 -7.09 -22.77
C ALA A 222 -8.18 -7.22 -22.73
N ASP A 223 -8.71 -8.45 -22.80
CA ASP A 223 -10.14 -8.62 -23.14
C ASP A 223 -11.03 -9.22 -22.03
N GLY A 224 -10.48 -9.59 -20.87
CA GLY A 224 -11.26 -10.23 -19.80
C GLY A 224 -11.40 -9.41 -18.51
N VAL A 225 -10.38 -8.62 -18.18
CA VAL A 225 -10.28 -7.83 -16.95
C VAL A 225 -9.46 -6.59 -17.33
N SER A 226 -10.01 -5.39 -17.17
CA SER A 226 -9.33 -4.16 -17.59
C SER A 226 -8.30 -3.73 -16.53
N TRP A 227 -7.24 -4.51 -16.38
CA TRP A 227 -6.11 -4.20 -15.49
C TRP A 227 -5.47 -2.85 -15.82
N ALA A 228 -5.49 -2.44 -17.09
CA ALA A 228 -4.98 -1.14 -17.53
C ALA A 228 -5.72 0.03 -16.85
N SER A 229 -7.05 -0.09 -16.66
CA SER A 229 -7.83 0.93 -15.95
C SER A 229 -7.53 0.96 -14.45
N SER A 230 -7.33 -0.21 -13.84
CA SER A 230 -6.93 -0.39 -12.44
C SER A 230 -5.53 0.20 -12.18
N VAL A 231 -4.59 -0.07 -13.10
CA VAL A 231 -3.22 0.44 -13.08
C VAL A 231 -3.16 1.95 -13.39
N GLU A 232 -3.97 2.49 -14.32
CA GLU A 232 -4.07 3.92 -14.59
C GLU A 232 -4.68 4.71 -13.41
N HIS A 233 -5.74 4.19 -12.80
CA HIS A 233 -6.35 4.79 -11.61
C HIS A 233 -5.33 4.85 -10.47
N TRP A 234 -4.53 3.79 -10.34
CA TRP A 234 -3.48 3.67 -9.34
C TRP A 234 -2.22 4.52 -9.64
N LEU A 235 -1.80 4.62 -10.91
CA LEU A 235 -0.73 5.49 -11.42
C LEU A 235 -0.99 6.97 -11.09
N ARG A 236 -2.25 7.41 -11.22
CA ARG A 236 -2.66 8.77 -10.80
C ARG A 236 -2.47 9.01 -9.31
N PHE A 237 -2.52 7.97 -8.47
CA PHE A 237 -2.34 8.08 -7.04
C PHE A 237 -0.85 8.08 -6.64
N ALA A 238 -0.07 7.12 -7.14
CA ALA A 238 1.37 7.03 -6.85
C ALA A 238 2.19 8.19 -7.45
N GLY A 239 1.75 8.75 -8.57
CA GLY A 239 2.37 9.89 -9.26
C GLY A 239 2.02 11.28 -8.68
N ARG A 240 1.09 11.38 -7.72
CA ARG A 240 0.79 12.66 -7.06
C ARG A 240 1.97 13.05 -6.16
N ARG A 241 2.78 14.01 -6.62
CA ARG A 241 3.74 14.71 -5.76
C ARG A 241 3.00 15.21 -4.52
N CYS A 242 3.53 14.92 -3.33
CA CYS A 242 3.06 15.53 -2.09
C CYS A 242 3.10 17.05 -2.26
N ALA A 243 1.94 17.67 -2.48
CA ALA A 243 1.79 19.12 -2.46
C ALA A 243 1.94 19.55 -0.99
N GLY A 244 3.18 19.74 -0.55
CA GLY A 244 3.48 20.04 0.85
C GLY A 244 4.96 20.22 1.18
N GLY A 245 5.87 19.74 0.35
CA GLY A 245 7.29 20.06 0.47
C GLY A 245 7.66 21.20 -0.45
N ARG A 246 7.95 22.40 0.07
CA ARG A 246 8.66 23.44 -0.69
C ARG A 246 9.93 22.81 -1.24
N SER A 247 9.95 22.53 -2.53
CA SER A 247 11.17 22.16 -3.24
C SER A 247 12.14 23.33 -3.11
N ALA A 248 13.22 23.13 -2.36
CA ALA A 248 14.37 24.00 -2.44
C ALA A 248 14.88 23.88 -3.88
N HIS A 249 14.72 24.98 -4.61
CA HIS A 249 15.23 25.16 -5.95
C HIS A 249 16.76 25.08 -5.88
N TRP A 250 17.33 23.92 -6.20
CA TRP A 250 18.76 23.80 -6.48
C TRP A 250 18.98 24.32 -7.91
N GLU A 251 19.03 25.64 -8.05
CA GLU A 251 19.65 26.26 -9.22
C GLU A 251 21.14 25.94 -9.15
N GLY A 252 21.57 25.09 -10.09
CA GLY A 252 22.98 24.78 -10.31
C GLY A 252 23.74 26.05 -10.69
N ARG A 253 24.43 26.64 -9.71
CA ARG A 253 25.62 27.44 -9.98
C ARG A 253 26.82 26.50 -9.97
N GLY A 254 27.40 26.31 -11.16
CA GLY A 254 28.58 25.51 -11.36
C GLY A 254 29.73 25.95 -10.45
N CYS A 255 30.26 25.01 -9.69
CA CYS A 255 31.52 25.19 -8.99
C CYS A 255 32.65 25.14 -10.01
N HIS A 256 33.27 26.29 -10.28
CA HIS A 256 34.62 26.32 -10.86
C HIS A 256 35.64 25.82 -9.83
N PRO A 257 36.63 25.01 -10.23
CA PRO A 257 37.66 24.52 -9.33
C PRO A 257 38.60 25.67 -8.97
N GLY A 258 38.53 26.17 -7.73
CA GLY A 258 39.52 27.14 -7.24
C GLY A 258 39.12 28.16 -6.17
N SER A 259 38.00 28.03 -5.46
CA SER A 259 37.68 28.98 -4.36
C SER A 259 37.48 28.28 -3.01
N THR A 260 38.32 28.67 -2.06
CA THR A 260 38.30 28.26 -0.65
C THR A 260 37.19 28.99 0.10
N CYS A 261 36.22 28.26 0.67
CA CYS A 261 35.24 28.82 1.60
C CYS A 261 35.73 28.67 3.06
N ARG A 262 35.86 29.79 3.78
CA ARG A 262 35.95 29.83 5.26
C ARG A 262 34.55 29.86 5.87
N PRO A 263 34.34 29.29 7.07
CA PRO A 263 33.02 29.20 7.67
C PRO A 263 32.64 30.47 8.44
N ARG A 264 31.35 30.81 8.38
CA ARG A 264 30.60 31.42 9.49
C ARG A 264 29.33 30.61 9.68
#